data_AF-A0A8T0UPZ6-F1
#
_entry.id   AF-A0A8T0UPZ6-F1
#
_cell.length_a   1.000
_cell.length_b   1.000
_cell.length_c   1.000
_cell.angle_alpha   90.00
_cell.angle_beta   90.00
_cell.angle_gamma   90.00
#
_symmetry.space_group_name_H-M   'P 1'
#
loop_
_entity.id
_entity.type
_entity.pdbx_description
1 polymer ?
#
loop_
_entity_poly.entity_id
_entity_poly.type
_entity_poly.pdbx_seq_one_letter_code
_entity_poly.pdbx_strand_id
1 'polypeptide(L)'
;MYVEIDSGSYLKKTLTGRIRSEDCILDMDYMFLAVGVEVVIQVFTAVDSPHHVRFFASSSCFDKEIVIFEGNCAKKGELFTHIVAVMAKANLSVRLEWENSVLEWTFKDGELGAISYPDDNSIPFYVRVFFSPKKLEFRPSRDHA
;
A
#
# COMPACT_ATOMS: atom_id res chain seq x y z
N MET A 1 -0.16 4.59 -10.66
CA MET A 1 0.96 3.98 -11.41
C MET A 1 1.96 3.48 -10.37
N TYR A 2 2.22 2.17 -10.34
CA TYR A 2 3.22 1.55 -9.47
C TYR A 2 4.46 1.26 -10.32
N VAL A 3 5.65 1.60 -9.81
CA VAL A 3 6.93 1.33 -10.48
C VAL A 3 7.83 0.65 -9.46
N GLU A 4 8.27 -0.56 -9.80
CA GLU A 4 9.32 -1.24 -9.06
C GLU A 4 10.67 -0.98 -9.74
N ILE A 5 11.66 -0.57 -8.95
CA ILE A 5 13.04 -0.36 -9.42
C ILE A 5 13.95 -1.26 -8.60
N ASP A 6 14.47 -2.31 -9.24
CA ASP A 6 15.53 -3.13 -8.66
C ASP A 6 16.87 -2.40 -8.82
N SER A 7 17.47 -2.00 -7.70
CA SER A 7 18.74 -1.27 -7.68
C SER A 7 19.92 -2.09 -7.20
N GLY A 8 19.72 -3.35 -6.79
CA GLY A 8 20.75 -4.16 -6.12
C GLY A 8 21.29 -3.53 -4.82
N SER A 9 20.69 -2.45 -4.32
CA SER A 9 21.16 -1.69 -3.18
C SER A 9 20.41 -2.08 -1.90
N TYR A 10 21.17 -2.33 -0.83
CA TYR A 10 20.63 -2.63 0.51
C TYR A 10 20.33 -1.37 1.34
N LEU A 11 20.38 -0.18 0.73
CA LEU A 11 20.22 1.08 1.46
C LEU A 11 18.76 1.30 1.89
N LYS A 12 18.47 1.11 3.17
CA LYS A 12 17.22 1.55 3.81
C LYS A 12 17.24 3.07 4.02
N LYS A 13 17.17 3.84 2.94
CA LYS A 13 17.12 5.30 2.99
C LYS A 13 15.98 5.80 2.11
N THR A 14 15.16 6.68 2.66
CA THR A 14 14.20 7.46 1.88
C THR A 14 14.99 8.44 1.00
N LEU A 15 14.78 8.35 -0.30
CA LEU A 15 15.39 9.21 -1.31
C LEU A 15 14.30 9.95 -2.06
N THR A 16 14.58 11.20 -2.37
CA THR A 16 13.77 11.98 -3.30
C THR A 16 14.45 11.94 -4.66
N GLY A 17 13.74 11.48 -5.67
CA GLY A 17 14.18 11.42 -7.06
C GLY A 17 13.34 12.31 -7.93
N ARG A 18 13.92 12.71 -9.06
CA ARG A 18 13.25 13.48 -10.09
C ARG A 18 13.55 12.84 -11.44
N ILE A 19 12.52 12.38 -12.12
CA ILE A 19 12.60 11.97 -13.52
C ILE A 19 12.06 13.11 -14.38
N ARG A 20 12.83 13.57 -15.35
CA ARG A 20 12.43 14.62 -16.30
C ARG A 20 12.26 14.02 -17.69
N SER A 21 11.16 14.39 -18.33
CA SER A 21 10.92 14.26 -19.77
C SER A 21 10.86 15.67 -20.39
N GLU A 22 10.78 15.76 -21.71
CA GLU A 22 10.57 17.04 -22.41
C GLU A 22 9.23 17.70 -22.00
N ASP A 23 8.20 16.90 -21.79
CA ASP A 23 6.83 17.39 -21.52
C ASP A 23 6.40 17.30 -20.05
N CYS A 24 7.17 16.63 -19.18
CA CYS A 24 6.76 16.42 -17.80
C CYS A 24 7.91 16.21 -16.83
N ILE A 25 7.66 16.54 -15.57
CA ILE A 25 8.55 16.26 -14.45
C ILE A 25 7.80 15.37 -13.47
N LEU A 26 8.42 14.25 -13.11
CA LEU A 26 7.93 13.32 -12.11
C LEU A 26 8.88 13.39 -10.91
N ASP A 27 8.43 14.10 -9.87
CA ASP A 27 9.06 14.11 -8.56
C ASP A 27 8.53 12.91 -7.75
N MET A 28 9.43 12.12 -7.16
CA MET A 28 9.10 10.89 -6.45
C MET A 28 9.87 10.78 -5.16
N ASP A 29 9.19 10.32 -4.12
CA ASP A 29 9.83 9.86 -2.90
C ASP A 29 9.77 8.34 -2.87
N TYR A 30 10.92 7.70 -2.73
CA TYR A 30 11.03 6.25 -2.77
C TYR A 30 12.00 5.74 -1.70
N MET A 31 11.90 4.45 -1.40
CA MET A 31 12.80 3.77 -0.46
C MET A 31 13.15 2.41 -1.04
N PHE A 32 14.44 2.05 -1.01
CA PHE A 32 14.86 0.70 -1.39
C PHE A 32 14.53 -0.28 -0.26
N LEU A 33 13.81 -1.35 -0.61
CA LEU A 33 13.43 -2.41 0.30
C LEU A 33 14.37 -3.60 0.09
N ALA A 34 15.26 -3.85 1.07
CA ALA A 34 16.19 -4.98 1.00
C ALA A 34 15.49 -6.34 0.84
N VAL A 35 14.30 -6.50 1.43
CA VAL A 35 13.40 -7.64 1.23
C VAL A 35 11.98 -7.08 1.12
N GLY A 36 11.56 -6.77 -0.10
CA GLY A 36 10.22 -6.28 -0.40
C GLY A 36 9.22 -7.41 -0.61
N VAL A 37 7.99 -7.22 -0.13
CA VAL A 37 6.84 -8.07 -0.41
C VAL A 37 5.81 -7.21 -1.15
N GLU A 38 5.26 -7.75 -2.23
CA GLU A 38 4.15 -7.11 -2.92
C GLU A 38 2.87 -7.39 -2.14
N VAL A 39 2.03 -6.36 -2.00
CA VAL A 39 0.82 -6.43 -1.21
C VAL A 39 -0.35 -5.93 -2.04
N VAL A 40 -1.38 -6.75 -2.13
CA VAL A 40 -2.65 -6.40 -2.76
C VAL A 40 -3.64 -6.02 -1.66
N ILE A 41 -4.04 -4.76 -1.64
CA ILE A 41 -5.07 -4.23 -0.75
C ILE A 41 -6.38 -4.19 -1.53
N GLN A 42 -7.43 -4.77 -0.96
CA GLN A 42 -8.77 -4.80 -1.50
C GLN A 42 -9.75 -4.18 -0.51
N VAL A 43 -10.53 -3.22 -0.98
CA VAL A 43 -11.59 -2.57 -0.19
C VAL A 43 -12.93 -2.86 -0.86
N PHE A 44 -13.86 -3.44 -0.11
CA PHE A 44 -15.22 -3.75 -0.53
C PHE A 44 -16.21 -2.87 0.20
N THR A 45 -17.18 -2.34 -0.54
CA THR A 45 -18.26 -1.50 0.01
C THR A 45 -19.49 -2.35 0.30
N ALA A 46 -19.94 -2.37 1.56
CA ALA A 46 -21.10 -3.14 2.00
C ALA A 46 -22.43 -2.40 1.76
N VAL A 47 -22.38 -1.07 1.78
CA VAL A 47 -23.52 -0.17 1.60
C VAL A 47 -23.13 0.99 0.69
N ASP A 48 -24.13 1.68 0.15
CA ASP A 48 -23.91 2.95 -0.54
C ASP A 48 -23.53 4.02 0.48
N SER A 49 -22.37 4.66 0.31
CA SER A 49 -21.94 5.76 1.20
C SER A 49 -21.91 7.08 0.42
N PRO A 50 -22.86 8.01 0.63
CA PRO A 50 -22.84 9.32 -0.05
C PRO A 50 -21.74 10.25 0.46
N HIS A 51 -21.03 9.84 1.52
CA HIS A 51 -20.00 10.64 2.17
C HIS A 51 -18.67 10.57 1.43
N HIS A 52 -17.83 11.57 1.68
CA HIS A 52 -16.44 11.55 1.26
C HIS A 52 -15.69 10.49 2.08
N VAL A 53 -14.91 9.66 1.40
CA VAL A 53 -14.07 8.63 2.03
C VAL A 53 -12.68 8.65 1.47
N ARG A 54 -11.70 8.44 2.36
CA ARG A 54 -10.29 8.36 2.00
C ARG A 54 -9.65 7.15 2.65
N PHE A 55 -9.03 6.32 1.84
CA PHE A 55 -8.25 5.17 2.28
C PHE A 55 -6.77 5.44 2.12
N PHE A 56 -6.00 5.13 3.15
CA PHE A 56 -4.55 5.27 3.17
C PHE A 56 -3.90 3.95 3.55
N ALA A 57 -2.73 3.68 2.99
CA ALA A 57 -1.80 2.66 3.47
C ALA A 57 -0.57 3.34 4.08
N SER A 58 -0.09 2.82 5.19
CA SER A 58 1.22 3.17 5.74
C SER A 58 1.91 1.92 6.26
N SER A 59 3.22 1.83 6.04
CA SER A 59 4.03 0.72 6.54
C SER A 59 4.88 1.21 7.71
N SER A 60 5.08 0.39 8.74
CA SER A 60 5.91 0.76 9.90
C SER A 60 7.39 1.04 9.56
N CYS A 61 7.82 0.73 8.34
CA CYS A 61 9.16 1.05 7.85
C CYS A 61 9.21 2.33 7.00
N PHE A 62 8.07 2.95 6.69
CA PHE A 62 7.98 4.09 5.79
C PHE A 62 7.01 5.13 6.35
N ASP A 63 7.54 6.29 6.71
CA ASP A 63 6.79 7.34 7.41
C ASP A 63 5.76 8.08 6.53
N LYS A 64 5.69 7.75 5.23
CA LYS A 64 4.74 8.38 4.30
C LYS A 64 3.54 7.48 4.04
N GLU A 65 2.38 8.11 4.04
CA GLU A 65 1.12 7.51 3.68
C GLU A 65 0.95 7.45 2.16
N ILE A 66 0.34 6.36 1.69
CA ILE A 66 -0.02 6.14 0.30
C ILE A 66 -1.54 6.23 0.22
N VAL A 67 -2.06 7.20 -0.52
CA VAL A 67 -3.50 7.30 -0.79
C VAL A 67 -3.92 6.15 -1.71
N ILE A 68 -4.77 5.27 -1.22
CA ILE A 68 -5.31 4.11 -1.94
C ILE A 68 -6.54 4.53 -2.76
N PHE A 69 -7.42 5.30 -2.14
CA PHE A 69 -8.67 5.79 -2.71
C PHE A 69 -9.07 7.11 -2.03
N GLU A 70 -9.59 8.04 -2.81
CA GLU A 70 -10.20 9.28 -2.32
C GLU A 70 -11.37 9.64 -3.24
N GLY A 71 -12.56 9.81 -2.67
CA GLY A 71 -13.74 10.12 -3.47
C GLY A 71 -15.04 10.15 -2.68
N ASN A 72 -16.10 10.52 -3.37
CA ASN A 72 -17.47 10.50 -2.86
C ASN A 72 -18.20 9.28 -3.43
N CYS A 73 -19.24 8.81 -2.74
CA CYS A 73 -20.20 7.84 -3.28
C CYS A 73 -19.58 6.49 -3.66
N ALA A 74 -19.01 5.78 -2.68
CA ALA A 74 -18.65 4.39 -2.86
C ALA A 74 -19.95 3.56 -2.96
N LYS A 75 -20.27 3.05 -4.15
CA LYS A 75 -21.52 2.29 -4.37
C LYS A 75 -21.37 0.91 -3.78
N LYS A 76 -22.44 0.35 -3.22
CA LYS A 76 -22.48 -1.01 -2.70
C LYS A 76 -21.97 -2.01 -3.75
N GLY A 77 -21.04 -2.86 -3.33
CA GLY A 77 -20.45 -3.91 -4.17
C GLY A 77 -19.27 -3.44 -5.02
N GLU A 78 -18.88 -2.18 -4.94
CA GLU A 78 -17.62 -1.72 -5.53
C GLU A 78 -16.41 -2.35 -4.82
N LEU A 79 -15.42 -2.69 -5.64
CA LEU A 79 -14.14 -3.25 -5.22
C LEU A 79 -13.02 -2.33 -5.69
N PHE A 80 -12.31 -1.74 -4.74
CA PHE A 80 -11.09 -1.02 -5.00
C PHE A 80 -9.90 -1.94 -4.73
N THR A 81 -9.04 -2.11 -5.72
CA THR A 81 -7.81 -2.90 -5.59
C THR A 81 -6.60 -2.00 -5.80
N HIS A 82 -5.64 -2.07 -4.89
CA HIS A 82 -4.41 -1.30 -4.96
C HIS A 82 -3.23 -2.19 -4.60
N ILE A 83 -2.13 -2.01 -5.32
CA ILE A 83 -0.92 -2.81 -5.14
C ILE A 83 0.17 -1.90 -4.61
N VAL A 84 0.74 -2.26 -3.46
CA VAL A 84 1.88 -1.57 -2.85
C VAL A 84 3.02 -2.55 -2.60
N ALA A 85 4.23 -2.04 -2.41
CA ALA A 85 5.33 -2.84 -1.88
C ALA A 85 5.65 -2.40 -0.46
N VAL A 86 5.82 -3.35 0.45
CA VAL A 86 6.21 -3.12 1.83
C VAL A 86 7.42 -3.97 2.19
N MET A 87 8.14 -3.60 3.25
CA MET A 87 9.19 -4.45 3.77
C MET A 87 8.58 -5.72 4.36
N ALA A 88 9.19 -6.87 4.07
CA ALA A 88 8.77 -8.14 4.67
C ALA A 88 8.70 -8.04 6.20
N LYS A 89 7.67 -8.62 6.81
CA LYS A 89 7.39 -8.63 8.25
C LYS A 89 7.15 -7.25 8.91
N ALA A 90 7.15 -6.15 8.16
CA ALA A 90 6.70 -4.86 8.67
C ALA A 90 5.18 -4.86 8.86
N ASN A 91 4.69 -4.02 9.77
CA ASN A 91 3.26 -3.81 9.91
C ASN A 91 2.78 -2.92 8.77
N LEU A 92 1.67 -3.29 8.16
CA LEU A 92 0.95 -2.48 7.19
C LEU A 92 -0.36 -2.03 7.83
N SER A 93 -0.51 -0.73 8.06
CA SER A 93 -1.77 -0.13 8.48
C SER A 93 -2.55 0.33 7.26
N VAL A 94 -3.83 -0.03 7.18
CA VAL A 94 -4.80 0.55 6.26
C VAL A 94 -5.73 1.42 7.09
N ARG A 95 -5.82 2.70 6.77
CA ARG A 95 -6.66 3.68 7.45
C ARG A 95 -7.80 4.15 6.58
N LEU A 96 -8.94 4.39 7.20
CA LEU A 96 -10.12 5.00 6.61
C LEU A 96 -10.43 6.29 7.36
N GLU A 97 -10.42 7.40 6.63
CA GLU A 97 -11.08 8.64 7.04
C GLU A 97 -12.49 8.63 6.46
N TRP A 98 -13.50 8.55 7.33
CA TRP A 98 -14.90 8.56 6.95
C TRP A 98 -15.69 9.36 7.99
N GLU A 99 -16.45 10.35 7.51
CA GLU A 99 -17.12 11.34 8.35
C GLU A 99 -16.13 12.02 9.31
N ASN A 100 -16.33 11.89 10.63
CA ASN A 100 -15.46 12.44 11.67
C ASN A 100 -14.67 11.34 12.40
N SER A 101 -14.59 10.15 11.80
CA SER A 101 -13.96 8.97 12.38
C SER A 101 -12.73 8.57 11.59
N VAL A 102 -11.70 8.10 12.31
CA VAL A 102 -10.53 7.46 11.73
C VAL A 102 -10.50 6.02 12.21
N LEU A 103 -10.50 5.10 11.26
CA LEU A 103 -10.58 3.66 11.49
C LEU A 103 -9.34 3.00 10.92
N GLU A 104 -8.75 2.04 11.63
CA GLU A 104 -7.48 1.44 11.24
C GLU A 104 -7.51 -0.08 11.34
N TRP A 105 -7.05 -0.74 10.27
CA TRP A 105 -6.72 -2.16 10.25
C TRP A 105 -5.21 -2.34 10.15
N THR A 106 -4.63 -3.19 10.99
CA THR A 106 -3.21 -3.54 10.89
C THR A 106 -3.04 -4.95 10.37
N PHE A 107 -2.13 -5.12 9.41
CA PHE A 107 -1.79 -6.39 8.78
C PHE A 107 -0.30 -6.67 8.91
N LYS A 108 0.08 -7.94 8.82
CA LYS A 108 1.48 -8.36 8.85
C LYS A 108 1.69 -9.59 7.99
N ASP A 109 2.79 -9.59 7.25
CA ASP A 109 3.21 -10.72 6.43
C ASP A 109 3.38 -12.00 7.29
N GLY A 110 2.76 -13.09 6.85
CA GLY A 110 2.70 -14.37 7.56
C GLY A 110 1.47 -14.58 8.45
N GLU A 111 0.69 -13.53 8.74
CA GLU A 111 -0.52 -13.63 9.56
C GLU A 111 -1.78 -13.85 8.70
N LEU A 112 -2.78 -14.56 9.26
CA LEU A 112 -4.06 -14.79 8.59
C LEU A 112 -5.00 -13.60 8.85
N GLY A 113 -5.05 -12.67 7.90
CA GLY A 113 -5.94 -11.50 7.97
C GLY A 113 -5.33 -10.34 8.77
N ALA A 114 -6.19 -9.45 9.27
CA ALA A 114 -5.72 -8.32 10.09
C ALA A 114 -5.40 -8.79 11.52
N ILE A 115 -4.29 -8.29 12.08
CA ILE A 115 -3.89 -8.51 13.47
C ILE A 115 -4.57 -7.53 14.43
N SER A 116 -5.08 -6.40 13.91
CA SER A 116 -5.95 -5.47 14.64
C SER A 116 -7.06 -4.96 13.72
N TYR A 117 -8.22 -4.71 14.31
CA TYR A 117 -9.40 -4.16 13.66
C TYR A 117 -9.81 -2.88 14.38
N PRO A 118 -10.51 -1.96 13.71
CA PRO A 118 -11.15 -0.83 14.38
C PRO A 118 -12.23 -1.31 15.35
N ASP A 119 -12.42 -0.59 16.45
CA ASP A 119 -13.38 -0.95 17.51
C ASP A 119 -14.85 -0.81 17.08
N ASP A 120 -15.12 -0.18 15.94
CA ASP A 120 -16.46 0.08 15.43
C ASP A 120 -16.92 -1.03 14.47
N ASN A 121 -17.99 -1.74 14.83
CA ASN A 121 -18.60 -2.79 14.00
C ASN A 121 -19.61 -2.25 12.98
N SER A 122 -19.90 -0.95 12.98
CA SER A 122 -20.86 -0.32 12.07
C SER A 122 -20.24 0.16 10.74
N ILE A 123 -18.97 -0.15 10.52
CA ILE A 123 -18.20 0.32 9.37
C ILE A 123 -18.71 -0.35 8.08
N PRO A 124 -19.09 0.43 7.05
CA PRO A 124 -19.63 -0.11 5.80
C PRO A 124 -18.57 -0.65 4.82
N PHE A 125 -17.35 -0.89 5.28
CA PHE A 125 -16.21 -1.26 4.45
C PHE A 125 -15.53 -2.51 4.97
N TYR A 126 -15.20 -3.42 4.06
CA TYR A 126 -14.38 -4.59 4.36
C TYR A 126 -13.02 -4.46 3.67
N VAL A 127 -11.95 -4.53 4.47
CA VAL A 127 -10.58 -4.47 3.98
C VAL A 127 -9.97 -5.88 3.99
N ARG A 128 -9.43 -6.30 2.85
CA ARG A 128 -8.65 -7.54 2.70
C ARG A 128 -7.26 -7.21 2.18
N VAL A 129 -6.26 -7.88 2.72
CA VAL A 129 -4.86 -7.70 2.33
C VAL A 129 -4.26 -9.06 2.02
N PHE A 130 -3.60 -9.16 0.87
CA PHE A 130 -2.87 -10.34 0.43
C PHE A 130 -1.41 -10.01 0.26
N PHE A 131 -0.55 -10.72 0.99
CA PHE A 131 0.91 -10.64 0.83
C PHE A 131 1.36 -11.66 -0.21
N SER A 132 2.11 -11.19 -1.20
CA SER A 132 2.75 -12.01 -2.23
C SER A 132 4.27 -11.94 -2.04
N PRO A 133 4.84 -12.78 -1.15
CA PRO A 133 6.28 -12.79 -0.92
C PRO A 133 7.00 -13.23 -2.19
N LYS A 134 7.97 -12.42 -2.62
CA LYS A 134 8.80 -12.74 -3.78
C LYS A 134 9.70 -13.91 -3.43
N LYS A 135 9.66 -14.97 -4.24
CA LYS A 135 10.72 -15.98 -4.22
C LYS A 135 11.98 -15.30 -4.74
N LEU A 136 12.98 -15.15 -3.88
CA LEU A 136 14.32 -14.73 -4.26
C LEU A 136 14.96 -15.83 -5.11
N GLU A 137 14.58 -15.91 -6.39
CA GLU A 137 15.41 -16.61 -7.37
C GLU A 137 16.54 -15.66 -7.74
N PHE A 138 17.76 -16.05 -7.40
CA PHE A 138 18.97 -15.33 -7.75
C PHE A 138 19.02 -15.19 -9.28
N ARG A 139 18.75 -13.99 -9.80
CA ARG A 139 19.05 -13.67 -11.21
C ARG A 139 20.51 -13.27 -11.28
N PRO A 140 21.39 -14.06 -11.90
CA PRO A 140 22.76 -13.60 -12.16
C PRO A 140 22.68 -12.34 -13.02
N SER A 141 23.40 -11.29 -12.59
CA SER A 141 23.53 -10.04 -13.34
C SER A 141 24.07 -10.34 -14.74
N ARG A 142 23.43 -9.80 -15.77
CA ARG A 142 23.84 -9.95 -17.17
C ARG A 142 24.97 -9.01 -17.59
N ASP A 143 25.62 -8.34 -16.64
CA ASP A 143 26.71 -7.41 -16.92
C ASP A 143 28.06 -8.12 -16.84
N HIS A 144 28.33 -8.98 -17.83
CA HIS A 144 29.67 -9.34 -18.28
C HIS A 144 29.61 -9.73 -19.76
N ALA A 145 29.77 -8.73 -20.64
CA ALA A 145 30.31 -8.88 -21.99
C ALA A 145 30.89 -7.54 -22.45
#